data_AF-A0A940JK92-F1
#
_entry.id   AF-A0A940JK92-F1
#
_cell.length_a   1.000
_cell.length_b   1.000
_cell.length_c   1.000
_cell.angle_alpha   90.00
_cell.angle_beta   90.00
_cell.angle_gamma   90.00
#
_symmetry.space_group_name_H-M   'P 1'
#
loop_
_entity.id
_entity.type
_entity.pdbx_description
1 polymer ?
#
loop_
_entity_poly.entity_id
_entity_poly.type
_entity_poly.pdbx_seq_one_letter_code
_entity_poly.pdbx_strand_id
1 'polypeptide(L)'
;GEDAAEKEFKWWLDLFGEDFFIEIQRHNIKEQDIINATLLKFAKKYNVPVIATNDSHYTDREDYNAHDILLCINTGEKKATPGYDDFVNDDSVVKDRRFKFPNDQFYFKSANEMKELFKDVPESIDNTNMIVDRVEVLNLKKDILLPAFPIPKEFQIHSDANLNQWEYLKHITYEGAKIRYNDLTPDIQERIDFELFTIKTMGFAGYFLIVSDFIKAGRDLGVYVGPGRGSAAGSVVAYCIGITNIDPIKYNLLFERFLNPDRKSMPDIDTDFDDEGRQKVIDYVVNKYGKNQVAQIITYGTMAAKMSIKDVARTLDLPLPESNALAKMIPERLGITLKRVLHAPLTTKEGEKSLEEKEGCGAEELETVKKLRELYKGNTLDGDVLRAAERLEGSVRNTGIHAAGIIIAPQDLTTLIPVCTAKDSDLWVTQIEGSIIEDAGVIKMDFLGLKTLTIIKNALDMIKANHN
;
A
#
# COMPACT_ATOMS: atom_id res chain seq x y z
N GLY A 1 30.37 -25.67 10.52
CA GLY A 1 31.45 -25.79 11.52
C GLY A 1 32.18 -24.47 11.63
N GLU A 2 32.93 -24.23 12.71
CA GLU A 2 33.55 -22.93 13.01
C GLU A 2 34.46 -22.40 11.88
N ASP A 3 35.26 -23.26 11.23
CA ASP A 3 36.13 -22.85 10.11
C ASP A 3 35.36 -22.31 8.90
N ALA A 4 34.19 -22.90 8.60
CA ALA A 4 33.33 -22.42 7.53
C ALA A 4 32.66 -21.09 7.92
N ALA A 5 32.24 -20.95 9.19
CA ALA A 5 31.69 -19.70 9.71
C ALA A 5 32.73 -18.58 9.70
N GLU A 6 33.99 -18.86 10.02
CA GLU A 6 35.07 -17.88 9.95
C GLU A 6 35.37 -17.45 8.51
N LYS A 7 35.27 -18.36 7.54
CA LYS A 7 35.42 -18.01 6.11
C LYS A 7 34.31 -17.06 5.66
N GLU A 8 33.07 -17.34 6.04
CA GLU A 8 31.92 -16.49 5.75
C GLU A 8 32.04 -15.13 6.44
N PHE A 9 32.43 -15.13 7.71
CA PHE A 9 32.69 -13.93 8.50
C PHE A 9 33.70 -12.99 7.82
N LYS A 10 34.82 -13.53 7.35
CA LYS A 10 35.83 -12.75 6.62
C LYS A 10 35.28 -12.16 5.34
N TRP A 11 34.47 -12.92 4.61
CA TRP A 11 33.87 -12.43 3.38
C TRP A 11 32.97 -11.21 3.63
N TRP A 12 32.11 -11.25 4.65
CA TRP A 12 31.29 -10.11 5.04
C TRP A 12 32.10 -8.92 5.56
N LEU A 13 33.13 -9.18 6.35
CA LEU A 13 34.05 -8.14 6.83
C LEU A 13 34.82 -7.47 5.68
N ASP A 14 35.31 -8.24 4.71
CA ASP A 14 36.01 -7.72 3.54
C ASP A 14 35.07 -6.90 2.64
N LEU A 15 33.76 -7.23 2.62
CA LEU A 15 32.76 -6.55 1.80
C LEU A 15 32.27 -5.23 2.42
N PHE A 16 31.93 -5.23 3.70
CA PHE A 16 31.31 -4.09 4.39
C PHE A 16 32.30 -3.25 5.22
N GLY A 17 33.48 -3.78 5.55
CA GLY A 17 34.51 -3.06 6.28
C GLY A 17 34.03 -2.52 7.63
N GLU A 18 34.07 -1.20 7.79
CA GLU A 18 33.69 -0.51 9.02
C GLU A 18 32.18 -0.52 9.31
N ASP A 19 31.36 -0.86 8.32
CA ASP A 19 29.90 -0.99 8.45
C ASP A 19 29.46 -2.41 8.78
N PHE A 20 30.40 -3.32 9.02
CA PHE A 20 30.13 -4.66 9.51
C PHE A 20 30.12 -4.70 11.04
N PHE A 21 29.05 -5.26 11.61
CA PHE A 21 28.88 -5.42 13.06
C PHE A 21 28.55 -6.87 13.39
N ILE A 22 29.00 -7.32 14.56
CA ILE A 22 28.62 -8.63 15.09
C ILE A 22 27.35 -8.47 15.92
N GLU A 23 26.26 -9.05 15.46
CA GLU A 23 25.02 -9.10 16.21
C GLU A 23 25.04 -10.24 17.25
N ILE A 24 24.70 -9.92 18.50
CA ILE A 24 24.45 -10.91 19.55
C ILE A 24 23.04 -10.75 20.11
N GLN A 25 22.37 -11.89 20.28
CA GLN A 25 20.98 -11.98 20.73
C GLN A 25 20.87 -12.99 21.88
N ARG A 26 19.97 -12.76 22.84
CA ARG A 26 19.82 -13.64 24.02
C ARG A 26 18.36 -13.87 24.40
N HIS A 27 17.85 -15.01 23.94
CA HIS A 27 16.47 -15.42 24.18
C HIS A 27 16.39 -16.66 25.10
N ASN A 28 17.41 -16.95 25.91
CA ASN A 28 17.53 -18.18 26.71
C ASN A 28 17.55 -19.47 25.86
N ILE A 29 18.21 -19.42 24.71
CA ILE A 29 18.36 -20.53 23.77
C ILE A 29 19.81 -21.00 23.81
N LYS A 30 20.04 -22.29 24.03
CA LYS A 30 21.40 -22.85 24.25
C LYS A 30 22.28 -22.67 23.02
N GLU A 31 21.70 -22.80 21.84
CA GLU A 31 22.35 -22.62 20.55
C GLU A 31 22.85 -21.18 20.39
N GLN A 32 22.05 -20.18 20.82
CA GLN A 32 22.46 -18.78 20.84
C GLN A 32 23.66 -18.56 21.76
N ASP A 33 23.72 -19.18 22.94
CA ASP A 33 24.87 -19.05 23.84
C ASP A 33 26.17 -19.58 23.21
N ILE A 34 26.09 -20.72 22.52
CA ILE A 34 27.23 -21.32 21.80
C ILE A 34 27.68 -20.41 20.65
N ILE A 35 26.72 -19.89 19.87
CA ILE A 35 26.98 -18.99 18.75
C ILE A 35 27.58 -17.68 19.25
N ASN A 36 26.98 -17.05 20.27
CA ASN A 36 27.46 -15.81 20.89
C ASN A 36 28.89 -15.97 21.41
N ALA A 37 29.22 -17.08 22.07
CA ALA A 37 30.58 -17.33 22.54
C ALA A 37 31.60 -17.41 21.39
N THR A 38 31.19 -17.92 20.23
CA THR A 38 32.03 -17.99 19.02
C THR A 38 32.15 -16.62 18.35
N LEU A 39 31.04 -15.90 18.22
CA LEU A 39 30.98 -14.55 17.67
C LEU A 39 31.85 -13.56 18.48
N LEU A 40 31.83 -13.65 19.81
CA LEU A 40 32.69 -12.83 20.68
C LEU A 40 34.18 -13.15 20.53
N LYS A 41 34.55 -14.39 20.17
CA LYS A 41 35.95 -14.71 19.81
C LYS A 41 36.33 -14.05 18.49
N PHE A 42 35.45 -14.09 17.49
CA PHE A 42 35.68 -13.43 16.21
C PHE A 42 35.75 -11.91 16.34
N ALA A 43 34.89 -11.31 17.19
CA ALA A 43 34.92 -9.90 17.53
C ALA A 43 36.33 -9.45 17.97
N LYS A 44 36.92 -10.20 18.91
CA LYS A 44 38.27 -9.92 19.44
C LYS A 44 39.37 -10.22 18.42
N LYS A 45 39.23 -11.29 17.63
CA LYS A 45 40.23 -11.72 16.64
C LYS A 45 40.36 -10.73 15.48
N TYR A 46 39.23 -10.19 15.01
CA TYR A 46 39.17 -9.32 13.84
C TYR A 46 38.91 -7.85 14.19
N ASN A 47 38.81 -7.53 15.49
CA ASN A 47 38.55 -6.18 15.99
C ASN A 47 37.27 -5.55 15.40
N VAL A 48 36.18 -6.33 15.37
CA VAL A 48 34.87 -5.91 14.86
C VAL A 48 33.96 -5.55 16.03
N PRO A 49 33.27 -4.39 16.01
CA PRO A 49 32.34 -4.00 17.05
C PRO A 49 31.15 -4.98 17.16
N VAL A 50 30.71 -5.22 18.39
CA VAL A 50 29.59 -6.11 18.71
C VAL A 50 28.38 -5.24 19.06
N ILE A 51 27.18 -5.61 18.63
CA ILE A 51 25.92 -4.95 18.97
C ILE A 51 24.93 -5.94 19.57
N ALA A 52 24.15 -5.48 20.55
CA ALA A 52 23.06 -6.27 21.13
C ALA A 52 21.71 -5.90 20.50
N THR A 53 20.95 -6.92 20.09
CA THR A 53 19.59 -6.79 19.56
C THR A 53 18.68 -7.81 20.26
N ASN A 54 17.36 -7.66 20.09
CA ASN A 54 16.36 -8.57 20.70
C ASN A 54 15.38 -9.17 19.70
N ASP A 55 15.59 -8.96 18.39
CA ASP A 55 14.75 -9.53 17.33
C ASP A 55 13.24 -9.44 17.63
N SER A 56 12.78 -8.24 17.99
CA SER A 56 11.45 -8.02 18.52
C SER A 56 10.37 -8.24 17.45
N HIS A 57 9.44 -9.15 17.70
CA HIS A 57 8.31 -9.48 16.82
C HIS A 57 6.95 -8.99 17.35
N TYR A 58 6.92 -8.53 18.61
CA TYR A 58 5.75 -7.97 19.26
C TYR A 58 6.16 -6.93 20.31
N THR A 59 5.23 -6.09 20.75
CA THR A 59 5.54 -4.94 21.62
C THR A 59 5.70 -5.38 23.07
N ASP A 60 4.67 -6.02 23.64
CA ASP A 60 4.61 -6.40 25.04
C ASP A 60 4.80 -7.91 25.22
N ARG A 61 5.41 -8.35 26.34
CA ARG A 61 5.69 -9.77 26.60
C ARG A 61 4.42 -10.62 26.55
N GLU A 62 3.30 -10.07 26.99
CA GLU A 62 1.98 -10.72 27.04
C GLU A 62 1.42 -11.02 25.64
N ASP A 63 1.88 -10.32 24.60
CA ASP A 63 1.41 -10.50 23.22
C ASP A 63 2.02 -11.75 22.55
N TYR A 64 2.94 -12.47 23.20
CA TYR A 64 3.50 -13.73 22.71
C TYR A 64 2.42 -14.72 22.23
N ASN A 65 1.32 -14.86 22.98
CA ASN A 65 0.24 -15.75 22.61
C ASN A 65 -0.52 -15.29 21.36
N ALA A 66 -0.67 -13.97 21.18
CA ALA A 66 -1.28 -13.39 19.98
C ALA A 66 -0.37 -13.59 18.77
N HIS A 67 0.94 -13.37 18.92
CA HIS A 67 1.93 -13.64 17.88
C HIS A 67 1.92 -15.12 17.45
N ASP A 68 1.87 -16.06 18.40
CA ASP A 68 1.77 -17.49 18.10
C ASP A 68 0.51 -17.84 17.29
N ILE A 69 -0.62 -17.19 17.60
CA ILE A 69 -1.87 -17.34 16.84
C ILE A 69 -1.70 -16.74 15.43
N LEU A 70 -1.06 -15.58 15.30
CA LEU A 70 -0.80 -14.94 14.01
C LEU A 70 0.06 -15.82 13.09
N LEU A 71 1.10 -16.47 13.63
CA LEU A 71 1.91 -17.44 12.88
C LEU A 71 1.08 -18.63 12.38
N CYS A 72 0.18 -19.15 13.22
CA CYS A 72 -0.75 -20.22 12.81
C CYS A 72 -1.77 -19.74 11.76
N ILE A 73 -2.20 -18.48 11.82
CA ILE A 73 -3.06 -17.88 10.80
C ILE A 73 -2.35 -17.87 9.45
N ASN A 74 -1.09 -17.43 9.43
CA ASN A 74 -0.28 -17.31 8.21
C ASN A 74 0.11 -18.67 7.61
N THR A 75 0.45 -19.65 8.45
CA THR A 75 0.83 -21.00 8.00
C THR A 75 -0.38 -21.90 7.72
N GLY A 76 -1.58 -21.48 8.09
CA GLY A 76 -2.81 -22.29 7.96
C GLY A 76 -2.95 -23.39 9.02
N GLU A 77 -2.01 -23.47 9.98
CA GLU A 77 -1.99 -24.46 11.05
C GLU A 77 -2.97 -24.14 12.19
N LYS A 78 -3.18 -25.11 13.07
CA LYS A 78 -3.95 -24.94 14.31
C LYS A 78 -2.99 -24.81 15.50
N LYS A 79 -3.40 -24.10 16.55
CA LYS A 79 -2.61 -23.97 17.78
C LYS A 79 -2.38 -25.31 18.49
N ALA A 80 -3.32 -26.24 18.32
CA ALA A 80 -3.25 -27.60 18.83
C ALA A 80 -2.20 -28.47 18.11
N THR A 81 -1.78 -28.12 16.89
CA THR A 81 -0.70 -28.81 16.18
C THR A 81 0.58 -28.70 17.03
N PRO A 82 1.35 -29.79 17.22
CA PRO A 82 2.61 -29.73 17.96
C PRO A 82 3.57 -28.71 17.35
N GLY A 83 4.12 -27.82 18.18
CA GLY A 83 5.08 -26.84 17.69
C GLY A 83 6.45 -27.44 17.39
N TYR A 84 7.10 -26.97 16.33
CA TYR A 84 8.54 -27.11 16.14
C TYR A 84 9.21 -25.73 16.24
N ASP A 85 10.39 -25.74 16.81
CA ASP A 85 11.21 -24.59 17.18
C ASP A 85 12.65 -24.79 16.68
N ASP A 86 12.80 -25.28 15.44
CA ASP A 86 14.13 -25.45 14.85
C ASP A 86 14.70 -24.09 14.45
N PHE A 87 15.44 -23.50 15.39
CA PHE A 87 16.15 -22.22 15.26
C PHE A 87 17.25 -22.24 14.18
N VAL A 88 17.60 -23.42 13.65
CA VAL A 88 18.74 -23.62 12.75
C VAL A 88 18.30 -23.84 11.29
N ASN A 89 17.03 -24.19 11.03
CA ASN A 89 16.49 -24.38 9.68
C ASN A 89 15.12 -23.71 9.52
N ASP A 90 15.13 -22.40 9.31
CA ASP A 90 13.94 -21.57 9.07
C ASP A 90 13.12 -22.04 7.82
N ASP A 91 13.79 -22.67 6.85
CA ASP A 91 13.17 -23.17 5.60
C ASP A 91 12.59 -24.59 5.69
N SER A 92 12.66 -25.26 6.84
CA SER A 92 12.20 -26.65 6.97
C SER A 92 10.73 -26.74 7.39
N VAL A 93 9.83 -26.96 6.43
CA VAL A 93 8.44 -27.34 6.73
C VAL A 93 8.43 -28.77 7.29
N VAL A 94 8.36 -28.90 8.61
CA VAL A 94 8.23 -30.20 9.26
C VAL A 94 6.76 -30.64 9.20
N LYS A 95 6.49 -31.71 8.46
CA LYS A 95 5.15 -32.29 8.35
C LYS A 95 4.57 -32.59 9.73
N ASP A 96 3.29 -32.26 9.93
CA ASP A 96 2.53 -32.44 11.17
C ASP A 96 3.05 -31.63 12.38
N ARG A 97 3.80 -30.55 12.13
CA ARG A 97 4.21 -29.59 13.15
C ARG A 97 3.96 -28.15 12.72
N ARG A 98 3.64 -27.27 13.68
CA ARG A 98 3.46 -25.84 13.42
C ARG A 98 4.71 -25.05 13.76
N PHE A 99 5.01 -24.04 12.97
CA PHE A 99 6.06 -23.09 13.29
C PHE A 99 5.68 -22.29 14.54
N LYS A 100 6.59 -22.19 15.50
CA LYS A 100 6.43 -21.38 16.71
C LYS A 100 7.76 -20.87 17.21
N PHE A 101 7.71 -19.79 17.97
CA PHE A 101 8.88 -19.29 18.67
C PHE A 101 9.13 -20.13 19.94
N PRO A 102 10.39 -20.28 20.38
CA PRO A 102 10.74 -21.18 21.48
C PRO A 102 10.23 -20.68 22.84
N ASN A 103 10.07 -19.37 23.00
CA ASN A 103 9.61 -18.74 24.23
C ASN A 103 9.09 -17.31 23.97
N ASP A 104 8.78 -16.60 25.06
CA ASP A 104 8.16 -15.27 25.09
C ASP A 104 9.14 -14.09 25.07
N GLN A 105 10.42 -14.29 24.77
CA GLN A 105 11.46 -13.25 24.92
C GLN A 105 11.61 -12.28 23.73
N PHE A 106 10.78 -12.38 22.69
CA PHE A 106 10.87 -11.60 21.44
C PHE A 106 9.99 -10.34 21.46
N TYR A 107 9.83 -9.73 22.64
CA TYR A 107 9.12 -8.44 22.80
C TYR A 107 10.07 -7.24 22.68
N PHE A 108 9.54 -6.03 22.70
CA PHE A 108 10.35 -4.81 22.76
C PHE A 108 10.83 -4.57 24.20
N LYS A 109 11.93 -5.22 24.58
CA LYS A 109 12.53 -5.11 25.93
C LYS A 109 12.91 -3.67 26.27
N SER A 110 12.73 -3.32 27.54
CA SER A 110 13.20 -2.05 28.08
C SER A 110 14.73 -1.99 28.11
N ALA A 111 15.27 -0.77 28.13
CA ALA A 111 16.72 -0.54 28.22
C ALA A 111 17.35 -1.20 29.46
N ASN A 112 16.63 -1.27 30.59
CA ASN A 112 17.12 -1.91 31.81
C ASN A 112 17.19 -3.44 31.67
N GLU A 113 16.19 -4.06 31.04
CA GLU A 113 16.20 -5.50 30.78
C GLU A 113 17.35 -5.87 29.84
N MET A 114 17.59 -5.08 28.78
CA MET A 114 18.72 -5.29 27.88
C MET A 114 20.06 -5.14 28.60
N LYS A 115 20.22 -4.13 29.47
CA LYS A 115 21.44 -3.93 30.27
C LYS A 115 21.74 -5.08 31.21
N GLU A 116 20.73 -5.61 31.89
CA GLU A 116 20.92 -6.78 32.76
C GLU A 116 21.25 -8.03 31.94
N LEU A 117 20.61 -8.20 30.78
CA LEU A 117 20.80 -9.34 29.89
C LEU A 117 22.22 -9.41 29.29
N PHE A 118 22.83 -8.25 29.01
CA PHE A 118 24.18 -8.13 28.41
C PHE A 118 25.22 -7.52 29.36
N LYS A 119 25.05 -7.70 30.68
CA LYS A 119 25.96 -7.13 31.70
C LYS A 119 27.42 -7.58 31.59
N ASP A 120 27.66 -8.73 30.95
CA ASP A 120 28.99 -9.29 30.68
C ASP A 120 29.65 -8.70 29.42
N VAL A 121 28.86 -8.07 28.55
CA VAL A 121 29.33 -7.37 27.33
C VAL A 121 28.61 -6.00 27.24
N PRO A 122 28.83 -5.08 28.19
CA PRO A 122 28.09 -3.81 28.22
C PRO A 122 28.33 -2.96 26.97
N GLU A 123 29.54 -3.05 26.39
CA GLU A 123 29.93 -2.41 25.14
C GLU A 123 28.97 -2.73 23.97
N SER A 124 28.30 -3.90 23.96
CA SER A 124 27.39 -4.24 22.87
C SER A 124 26.14 -3.37 22.84
N ILE A 125 25.73 -2.83 23.99
CA ILE A 125 24.62 -1.89 24.06
C ILE A 125 25.10 -0.50 23.63
N ASP A 126 26.24 -0.05 24.15
CA ASP A 126 26.77 1.28 23.82
C ASP A 126 27.09 1.41 22.32
N ASN A 127 27.60 0.35 21.69
CA ASN A 127 27.89 0.30 20.26
C ASN A 127 26.64 0.46 19.38
N THR A 128 25.42 0.26 19.88
CA THR A 128 24.20 0.55 19.11
C THR A 128 24.12 2.04 18.74
N ASN A 129 24.68 2.94 19.54
CA ASN A 129 24.77 4.36 19.21
C ASN A 129 25.68 4.61 18.00
N MET A 130 26.68 3.78 17.75
CA MET A 130 27.52 3.91 16.54
C MET A 130 26.71 3.75 15.27
N ILE A 131 25.66 2.92 15.29
CA ILE A 131 24.74 2.76 14.18
C ILE A 131 23.83 3.98 14.10
N VAL A 132 23.21 4.36 15.22
CA VAL A 132 22.31 5.54 15.28
C VAL A 132 23.00 6.80 14.78
N ASP A 133 24.26 7.03 15.15
CA ASP A 133 25.05 8.18 14.75
C ASP A 133 25.38 8.21 13.25
N ARG A 134 25.35 7.04 12.58
CA ARG A 134 25.59 6.88 11.14
C ARG A 134 24.30 6.85 10.31
N VAL A 135 23.14 6.68 10.95
CA VAL A 135 21.86 6.64 10.25
C VAL A 135 21.44 8.05 9.86
N GLU A 136 21.42 8.32 8.55
CA GLU A 136 20.82 9.53 8.02
C GLU A 136 19.29 9.39 7.97
N VAL A 137 18.58 10.35 8.55
CA VAL A 137 17.11 10.40 8.47
C VAL A 137 16.71 10.75 7.05
N LEU A 138 16.18 9.76 6.33
CA LEU A 138 15.73 9.94 4.95
C LEU A 138 14.47 10.81 4.90
N ASN A 139 14.51 11.89 4.10
CA ASN A 139 13.29 12.57 3.69
C ASN A 139 12.62 11.74 2.58
N LEU A 140 11.62 10.95 2.96
CA LEU A 140 10.85 10.12 2.02
C LEU A 140 9.85 10.94 1.20
N LYS A 141 9.55 12.18 1.60
CA LYS A 141 8.69 13.07 0.83
C LYS A 141 9.48 13.69 -0.32
N LYS A 142 9.10 13.33 -1.53
CA LYS A 142 9.73 13.82 -2.76
C LYS A 142 8.82 14.79 -3.50
N ASP A 143 9.43 15.73 -4.19
CA ASP A 143 8.71 16.51 -5.20
C ASP A 143 8.18 15.56 -6.29
N ILE A 144 7.05 15.93 -6.88
CA ILE A 144 6.39 15.11 -7.89
C ILE A 144 7.29 14.98 -9.12
N LEU A 145 7.59 13.72 -9.46
CA LEU A 145 8.35 13.33 -10.63
C LEU A 145 7.37 13.02 -11.76
N LEU A 146 7.17 13.99 -12.63
CA LEU A 146 6.34 13.84 -13.82
C LEU A 146 7.07 12.96 -14.85
N PRO A 147 6.41 11.95 -15.44
CA PRO A 147 7.00 11.19 -16.54
C PRO A 147 7.30 12.10 -17.73
N ALA A 148 8.43 11.88 -18.38
CA ALA A 148 8.77 12.60 -19.60
C ALA A 148 7.93 12.05 -20.77
N PHE A 149 7.00 12.85 -21.28
CA PHE A 149 6.26 12.48 -22.49
C PHE A 149 7.19 12.60 -23.72
N PRO A 150 7.23 11.62 -24.63
CA PRO A 150 8.03 11.72 -25.85
C PRO A 150 7.44 12.79 -26.80
N ILE A 151 8.13 13.93 -26.92
CA ILE A 151 7.71 15.07 -27.75
C ILE A 151 8.28 14.95 -29.18
N PRO A 152 7.50 15.26 -30.24
CA PRO A 152 8.02 15.31 -31.61
C PRO A 152 9.18 16.30 -31.76
N LYS A 153 10.17 15.99 -32.61
CA LYS A 153 11.39 16.79 -32.80
C LYS A 153 11.11 18.27 -33.11
N GLU A 154 10.02 18.55 -33.81
CA GLU A 154 9.58 19.89 -34.19
C GLU A 154 9.23 20.79 -33.00
N PHE A 155 8.83 20.19 -31.87
CA PHE A 155 8.48 20.90 -30.63
C PHE A 155 9.60 20.85 -29.58
N GLN A 156 10.75 20.25 -29.89
CA GLN A 156 11.94 20.24 -29.04
C GLN A 156 12.77 21.51 -29.27
N ILE A 157 12.15 22.67 -29.07
CA ILE A 157 12.72 23.99 -29.41
C ILE A 157 13.52 24.62 -28.26
N HIS A 158 13.29 24.17 -27.02
CA HIS A 158 13.95 24.65 -25.82
C HIS A 158 14.86 23.58 -25.22
N SER A 159 15.85 24.00 -24.43
CA SER A 159 16.68 23.09 -23.62
C SER A 159 15.89 22.45 -22.47
N ASP A 160 14.81 23.10 -22.02
CA ASP A 160 13.94 22.62 -20.95
C ASP A 160 12.84 21.70 -21.50
N ALA A 161 12.84 20.45 -21.03
CA ALA A 161 11.86 19.43 -21.44
C ALA A 161 10.41 19.80 -21.07
N ASN A 162 10.19 20.43 -19.92
CA ASN A 162 8.84 20.83 -19.49
C ASN A 162 8.28 21.93 -20.39
N LEU A 163 9.13 22.85 -20.84
CA LEU A 163 8.73 23.91 -21.75
C LEU A 163 8.36 23.35 -23.13
N ASN A 164 9.12 22.37 -23.64
CA ASN A 164 8.79 21.66 -24.88
C ASN A 164 7.46 20.90 -24.78
N GLN A 165 7.18 20.27 -23.65
CA GLN A 165 5.89 19.61 -23.40
C GLN A 165 4.73 20.63 -23.40
N TRP A 166 4.92 21.81 -22.81
CA TRP A 166 3.93 22.87 -22.85
C TRP A 166 3.65 23.39 -24.26
N GLU A 167 4.68 23.61 -25.07
CA GLU A 167 4.52 24.07 -26.47
C GLU A 167 3.70 23.07 -27.29
N TYR A 168 3.99 21.77 -27.12
CA TYR A 168 3.23 20.72 -27.77
C TYR A 168 1.78 20.66 -27.27
N LEU A 169 1.56 20.73 -25.94
CA LEU A 169 0.23 20.77 -25.34
C LEU A 169 -0.59 21.95 -25.89
N LYS A 170 0.01 23.14 -25.97
CA LYS A 170 -0.63 24.34 -26.53
C LYS A 170 -1.06 24.11 -27.98
N HIS A 171 -0.17 23.56 -28.81
CA HIS A 171 -0.47 23.29 -30.22
C HIS A 171 -1.66 22.34 -30.38
N ILE A 172 -1.63 21.16 -29.74
CA ILE A 172 -2.72 20.19 -29.84
C ILE A 172 -4.02 20.69 -29.23
N THR A 173 -3.95 21.56 -28.21
CA THR A 173 -5.14 22.19 -27.60
C THR A 173 -5.86 23.07 -28.60
N TYR A 174 -5.13 23.91 -29.32
CA TYR A 174 -5.72 24.80 -30.33
C TYR A 174 -6.24 24.03 -31.55
N GLU A 175 -5.55 22.99 -32.00
CA GLU A 175 -6.05 22.10 -33.06
C GLU A 175 -7.34 21.38 -32.62
N GLY A 176 -7.37 20.86 -31.40
CA GLY A 176 -8.56 20.26 -30.81
C GLY A 176 -9.72 21.24 -30.68
N ALA A 177 -9.45 22.48 -30.29
CA ALA A 177 -10.45 23.53 -30.16
C ALA A 177 -11.11 23.86 -31.51
N LYS A 178 -10.35 23.92 -32.61
CA LYS A 178 -10.90 24.10 -33.97
C LYS A 178 -11.82 22.96 -34.42
N ILE A 179 -11.62 21.75 -33.91
CA ILE A 179 -12.44 20.57 -34.24
C ILE A 179 -13.71 20.55 -33.38
N ARG A 180 -13.59 20.90 -32.09
CA ARG A 180 -14.68 20.81 -31.11
C ARG A 180 -15.60 22.03 -31.11
N TYR A 181 -15.08 23.20 -31.46
CA TYR A 181 -15.82 24.46 -31.55
C TYR A 181 -15.86 24.91 -33.00
N ASN A 182 -17.07 25.21 -33.51
CA ASN A 182 -17.25 25.70 -34.87
C ASN A 182 -16.58 27.08 -35.07
N ASP A 183 -16.67 27.96 -34.07
CA ASP A 183 -16.03 29.28 -34.05
C ASP A 183 -15.34 29.49 -32.69
N LEU A 184 -14.09 29.93 -32.73
CA LEU A 184 -13.33 30.31 -31.53
C LEU A 184 -13.72 31.74 -31.15
N THR A 185 -14.71 31.87 -30.28
CA THR A 185 -15.09 33.18 -29.72
C THR A 185 -13.99 33.69 -28.77
N PRO A 186 -13.90 35.03 -28.56
CA PRO A 186 -12.94 35.60 -27.61
C PRO A 186 -13.00 34.97 -26.22
N ASP A 187 -14.21 34.66 -25.72
CA ASP A 187 -14.41 34.04 -24.41
C ASP A 187 -13.81 32.62 -24.32
N ILE A 188 -13.94 31.83 -25.40
CA ILE A 188 -13.36 30.48 -25.47
C ILE A 188 -11.83 30.58 -25.50
N GLN A 189 -11.30 31.51 -26.30
CA GLN A 189 -9.86 31.71 -26.41
C GLN A 189 -9.25 32.19 -25.08
N GLU A 190 -9.89 33.14 -24.40
CA GLU A 190 -9.48 33.62 -23.09
C GLU A 190 -9.46 32.49 -22.06
N ARG A 191 -10.48 31.63 -22.06
CA ARG A 191 -10.52 30.45 -21.17
C ARG A 191 -9.41 29.45 -21.48
N ILE A 192 -9.15 29.16 -22.75
CA ILE A 192 -8.05 28.27 -23.17
C ILE A 192 -6.70 28.83 -22.71
N ASP A 193 -6.45 30.11 -22.94
CA ASP A 193 -5.17 30.75 -22.59
C ASP A 193 -4.96 30.82 -21.07
N PHE A 194 -6.01 31.10 -20.30
CA PHE A 194 -5.98 31.07 -18.83
C PHE A 194 -5.62 29.68 -18.29
N GLU A 195 -6.26 28.62 -18.80
CA GLU A 195 -5.98 27.25 -18.37
C GLU A 195 -4.56 26.82 -18.78
N LEU A 196 -4.16 27.08 -20.03
CA LEU A 196 -2.81 26.76 -20.53
C LEU A 196 -1.71 27.48 -19.75
N PHE A 197 -1.94 28.74 -19.35
CA PHE A 197 -1.02 29.50 -18.52
C PHE A 197 -0.90 28.89 -17.11
N THR A 198 -2.03 28.48 -16.52
CA THR A 198 -2.03 27.84 -15.21
C THR A 198 -1.31 26.49 -15.23
N ILE A 199 -1.58 25.65 -16.24
CA ILE A 199 -0.92 24.35 -16.44
C ILE A 199 0.59 24.52 -16.63
N LYS A 200 1.01 25.56 -17.39
CA LYS A 200 2.42 25.91 -17.55
C LYS A 200 3.09 26.23 -16.22
N THR A 201 2.45 27.12 -15.45
CA THR A 201 3.01 27.65 -14.20
C THR A 201 3.14 26.55 -13.14
N MET A 202 2.23 25.59 -13.13
CA MET A 202 2.26 24.45 -12.20
C MET A 202 3.10 23.28 -12.70
N GLY A 203 3.53 23.28 -13.97
CA GLY A 203 4.40 22.24 -14.55
C GLY A 203 3.67 20.97 -15.00
N PHE A 204 2.33 20.95 -15.07
CA PHE A 204 1.56 19.73 -15.36
C PHE A 204 1.34 19.43 -16.85
N ALA A 205 2.08 20.08 -17.75
CA ALA A 205 1.90 19.87 -19.19
C ALA A 205 2.10 18.40 -19.59
N GLY A 206 3.14 17.74 -19.08
CA GLY A 206 3.41 16.32 -19.33
C GLY A 206 2.30 15.40 -18.88
N TYR A 207 1.69 15.69 -17.73
CA TYR A 207 0.59 14.91 -17.19
C TYR A 207 -0.62 14.91 -18.14
N PHE A 208 -1.03 16.08 -18.64
CA PHE A 208 -2.11 16.18 -19.63
C PHE A 208 -1.78 15.43 -20.93
N LEU A 209 -0.53 15.48 -21.38
CA LEU A 209 -0.10 14.77 -22.59
C LEU A 209 -0.16 13.25 -22.41
N ILE A 210 0.33 12.73 -21.28
CA ILE A 210 0.29 11.30 -20.97
C ILE A 210 -1.17 10.81 -20.94
N VAL A 211 -2.05 11.56 -20.27
CA VAL A 211 -3.46 11.21 -20.15
C VAL A 211 -4.19 11.25 -21.49
N SER A 212 -4.00 12.31 -22.27
CA SER A 212 -4.57 12.41 -23.62
C SER A 212 -4.11 11.25 -24.52
N ASP A 213 -2.84 10.87 -24.40
CA ASP A 213 -2.22 9.85 -25.24
C ASP A 213 -2.77 8.43 -24.99
N PHE A 214 -2.83 7.97 -23.74
CA PHE A 214 -3.40 6.64 -23.48
C PHE A 214 -4.92 6.60 -23.71
N ILE A 215 -5.63 7.72 -23.54
CA ILE A 215 -7.07 7.82 -23.87
C ILE A 215 -7.26 7.68 -25.38
N LYS A 216 -6.44 8.39 -26.18
CA LYS A 216 -6.48 8.30 -27.63
C LYS A 216 -6.12 6.89 -28.10
N ALA A 217 -5.04 6.32 -27.59
CA ALA A 217 -4.63 4.95 -27.89
C ALA A 217 -5.72 3.93 -27.53
N GLY A 218 -6.40 4.11 -26.37
CA GLY A 218 -7.54 3.28 -25.99
C GLY A 218 -8.66 3.32 -27.03
N ARG A 219 -9.05 4.52 -27.48
CA ARG A 219 -10.08 4.66 -28.54
C ARG A 219 -9.63 4.02 -29.86
N ASP A 220 -8.38 4.20 -30.26
CA ASP A 220 -7.81 3.61 -31.48
C ASP A 220 -7.76 2.06 -31.42
N LEU A 221 -7.59 1.50 -30.21
CA LEU A 221 -7.65 0.06 -29.93
C LEU A 221 -9.08 -0.49 -29.81
N GLY A 222 -10.10 0.34 -30.01
CA GLY A 222 -11.51 -0.03 -29.88
C GLY A 222 -12.00 -0.19 -28.43
N VAL A 223 -11.29 0.39 -27.47
CA VAL A 223 -11.72 0.47 -26.06
C VAL A 223 -12.67 1.65 -25.91
N TYR A 224 -13.81 1.41 -25.29
CA TYR A 224 -14.75 2.47 -24.94
C TYR A 224 -14.22 3.23 -23.74
N VAL A 225 -14.03 4.54 -23.90
CA VAL A 225 -13.58 5.44 -22.85
C VAL A 225 -14.77 6.26 -22.36
N GLY A 226 -14.88 6.42 -21.05
CA GLY A 226 -15.92 7.24 -20.44
C GLY A 226 -15.83 8.71 -20.84
N PRO A 227 -16.87 9.51 -20.56
CA PRO A 227 -16.90 10.94 -20.88
C PRO A 227 -15.94 11.80 -20.03
N GLY A 228 -15.28 11.20 -19.03
CA GLY A 228 -14.44 11.85 -18.03
C GLY A 228 -15.15 11.92 -16.67
N ARG A 229 -14.41 11.66 -15.59
CA ARG A 229 -14.89 11.69 -14.20
C ARG A 229 -14.21 12.83 -13.42
N GLY A 230 -14.88 13.25 -12.35
CA GLY A 230 -14.29 14.15 -11.36
C GLY A 230 -14.23 15.60 -11.84
N SER A 231 -13.29 16.35 -11.27
CA SER A 231 -13.12 17.77 -11.56
C SER A 231 -12.49 18.02 -12.94
N ALA A 232 -11.82 17.03 -13.55
CA ALA A 232 -11.22 17.13 -14.88
C ALA A 232 -12.19 17.59 -15.98
N ALA A 233 -13.49 17.29 -15.83
CA ALA A 233 -14.55 17.76 -16.73
C ALA A 233 -14.69 19.30 -16.78
N GLY A 234 -14.14 20.03 -15.80
CA GLY A 234 -14.12 21.49 -15.76
C GLY A 234 -13.04 22.17 -16.60
N SER A 235 -12.13 21.41 -17.21
CA SER A 235 -11.03 21.94 -18.03
C SER A 235 -11.37 21.96 -19.51
N VAL A 236 -11.29 23.13 -20.15
CA VAL A 236 -11.41 23.28 -21.60
C VAL A 236 -10.22 22.65 -22.31
N VAL A 237 -9.02 22.70 -21.73
CA VAL A 237 -7.83 22.04 -22.28
C VAL A 237 -8.06 20.52 -22.35
N ALA A 238 -8.58 19.92 -21.28
CA ALA A 238 -8.91 18.49 -21.24
C ALA A 238 -9.97 18.10 -22.29
N TYR A 239 -10.98 18.95 -22.50
CA TYR A 239 -12.00 18.74 -23.53
C TYR A 239 -11.42 18.81 -24.96
N CYS A 240 -10.60 19.83 -25.24
CA CYS A 240 -10.00 20.05 -26.56
C CYS A 240 -9.08 18.91 -26.98
N ILE A 241 -8.22 18.43 -26.08
CA ILE A 241 -7.29 17.31 -26.37
C ILE A 241 -7.94 15.93 -26.19
N GLY A 242 -9.26 15.89 -25.93
CA GLY A 242 -10.07 14.69 -25.91
C GLY A 242 -9.88 13.81 -24.67
N ILE A 243 -9.38 14.34 -23.56
CA ILE A 243 -9.42 13.65 -22.26
C ILE A 243 -10.89 13.51 -21.82
N THR A 244 -11.63 14.62 -21.86
CA THR A 244 -13.06 14.65 -21.54
C THR A 244 -13.89 14.86 -22.80
N ASN A 245 -15.18 14.48 -22.73
CA ASN A 245 -16.15 14.70 -23.81
C ASN A 245 -17.30 15.64 -23.38
N ILE A 246 -17.14 16.35 -22.27
CA ILE A 246 -18.11 17.33 -21.75
C ILE A 246 -17.55 18.73 -21.99
N ASP A 247 -18.34 19.59 -22.64
CA ASP A 247 -17.97 20.98 -22.88
C ASP A 247 -18.14 21.82 -21.59
N PRO A 248 -17.05 22.25 -20.94
CA PRO A 248 -17.13 22.95 -19.67
C PRO A 248 -17.77 24.34 -19.80
N ILE A 249 -17.64 25.00 -20.94
CA ILE A 249 -18.17 26.34 -21.16
C ILE A 249 -19.69 26.27 -21.26
N LYS A 250 -20.21 25.30 -22.03
CA LYS A 250 -21.65 25.08 -22.17
C LYS A 250 -22.36 24.78 -20.85
N TYR A 251 -21.71 24.02 -19.96
CA TYR A 251 -22.27 23.61 -18.67
C TYR A 251 -21.80 24.47 -17.49
N ASN A 252 -21.08 25.57 -17.76
CA ASN A 252 -20.53 26.50 -16.76
C ASN A 252 -19.73 25.78 -15.66
N LEU A 253 -18.88 24.84 -16.06
CA LEU A 253 -17.99 24.11 -15.17
C LEU A 253 -16.72 24.93 -14.89
N LEU A 254 -16.30 24.93 -13.63
CA LEU A 254 -15.20 25.75 -13.12
C LEU A 254 -13.87 24.99 -13.20
N PHE A 255 -12.85 25.62 -13.79
CA PHE A 255 -11.51 25.05 -13.89
C PHE A 255 -10.80 25.01 -12.55
N GLU A 256 -11.04 25.99 -11.69
CA GLU A 256 -10.39 26.16 -10.39
C GLU A 256 -10.77 25.06 -9.39
N ARG A 257 -11.87 24.34 -9.65
CA ARG A 257 -12.23 23.13 -8.91
C ARG A 257 -11.35 21.94 -9.28
N PHE A 258 -10.78 21.95 -10.48
CA PHE A 258 -9.83 20.95 -10.95
C PHE A 258 -8.41 21.32 -10.57
N LEU A 259 -7.98 22.50 -10.97
CA LEU A 259 -6.62 22.97 -10.78
C LEU A 259 -6.67 24.38 -10.19
N ASN A 260 -6.27 24.51 -8.92
CA ASN A 260 -6.24 25.80 -8.24
C ASN A 260 -4.79 26.32 -8.14
N PRO A 261 -4.46 27.50 -8.70
CA PRO A 261 -3.13 28.07 -8.59
C PRO A 261 -2.68 28.32 -7.13
N ASP A 262 -3.62 28.63 -6.23
CA ASP A 262 -3.35 28.95 -4.82
C ASP A 262 -3.11 27.69 -3.96
N ARG A 263 -3.42 26.50 -4.50
CA ARG A 263 -3.19 25.23 -3.83
C ARG A 263 -2.42 24.30 -4.76
N LYS A 264 -1.15 24.03 -4.43
CA LYS A 264 -0.39 22.93 -5.06
C LYS A 264 -0.97 21.58 -4.62
N SER A 265 -2.14 21.23 -5.16
CA SER A 265 -2.73 19.89 -5.10
C SER A 265 -2.56 19.23 -6.47
N MET A 266 -2.29 17.93 -6.46
CA MET A 266 -2.16 17.16 -7.68
C MET A 266 -3.50 17.14 -8.44
N PRO A 267 -3.52 17.42 -9.75
CA PRO A 267 -4.70 17.19 -10.56
C PRO A 267 -4.93 15.68 -10.68
N ASP A 268 -6.09 15.21 -10.24
CA ASP A 268 -6.48 13.81 -10.39
C ASP A 268 -7.41 13.67 -11.61
N ILE A 269 -6.90 13.04 -12.68
CA ILE A 269 -7.67 12.71 -13.88
C ILE A 269 -7.99 11.21 -13.87
N ASP A 270 -9.12 10.90 -13.24
CA ASP A 270 -9.72 9.58 -13.32
C ASP A 270 -10.17 9.26 -14.74
N THR A 271 -9.70 8.13 -15.28
CA THR A 271 -10.13 7.67 -16.60
C THR A 271 -10.86 6.34 -16.52
N ASP A 272 -12.08 6.33 -17.07
CA ASP A 272 -12.91 5.13 -17.15
C ASP A 272 -12.72 4.43 -18.50
N PHE A 273 -12.50 3.12 -18.46
CA PHE A 273 -12.44 2.24 -19.62
C PHE A 273 -13.52 1.15 -19.52
N ASP A 274 -13.92 0.57 -20.65
CA ASP A 274 -14.67 -0.68 -20.60
C ASP A 274 -13.83 -1.79 -19.95
N ASP A 275 -14.49 -2.61 -19.12
CA ASP A 275 -13.83 -3.57 -18.24
C ASP A 275 -12.96 -4.58 -19.01
N GLU A 276 -13.40 -4.97 -20.21
CA GLU A 276 -12.70 -5.92 -21.08
C GLU A 276 -11.52 -5.27 -21.81
N GLY A 277 -11.63 -4.00 -22.17
CA GLY A 277 -10.63 -3.24 -22.91
C GLY A 277 -9.53 -2.63 -22.06
N ARG A 278 -9.74 -2.47 -20.74
CA ARG A 278 -8.79 -1.84 -19.82
C ARG A 278 -7.37 -2.40 -19.92
N GLN A 279 -7.21 -3.72 -19.96
CA GLN A 279 -5.89 -4.35 -19.98
C GLN A 279 -5.09 -3.94 -21.23
N LYS A 280 -5.74 -3.77 -22.38
CA LYS A 280 -5.07 -3.33 -23.62
C LYS A 280 -4.44 -1.95 -23.49
N VAL A 281 -5.07 -1.06 -22.72
CA VAL A 281 -4.56 0.29 -22.47
C VAL A 281 -3.37 0.23 -21.51
N ILE A 282 -3.43 -0.62 -20.48
CA ILE A 282 -2.29 -0.87 -19.59
C ILE A 282 -1.11 -1.42 -20.39
N ASP A 283 -1.34 -2.42 -21.26
CA ASP A 283 -0.30 -2.99 -22.10
C ASP A 283 0.31 -1.95 -23.06
N TYR A 284 -0.50 -1.03 -23.60
CA TYR A 284 -0.01 0.11 -24.38
C TYR A 284 0.93 1.00 -23.56
N VAL A 285 0.52 1.38 -22.35
CA VAL A 285 1.33 2.20 -21.43
C VAL A 285 2.65 1.49 -21.09
N VAL A 286 2.61 0.20 -20.78
CA VAL A 286 3.80 -0.62 -20.49
C VAL A 286 4.75 -0.67 -21.69
N ASN A 287 4.23 -0.85 -22.90
CA ASN A 287 5.05 -0.88 -24.13
C ASN A 287 5.65 0.50 -24.46
N LYS A 288 4.94 1.58 -24.12
CA LYS A 288 5.37 2.95 -24.43
C LYS A 288 6.42 3.50 -23.46
N TYR A 289 6.19 3.33 -22.16
CA TYR A 289 7.07 3.87 -21.11
C TYR A 289 8.09 2.85 -20.59
N GLY A 290 7.92 1.57 -20.91
CA GLY A 290 8.81 0.50 -20.48
C GLY A 290 8.35 -0.17 -19.19
N LYS A 291 8.57 -1.48 -19.12
CA LYS A 291 8.12 -2.35 -18.02
C LYS A 291 8.67 -1.95 -16.65
N ASN A 292 9.87 -1.39 -16.57
CA ASN A 292 10.48 -0.97 -15.31
C ASN A 292 9.99 0.39 -14.80
N GLN A 293 9.23 1.12 -15.63
CA GLN A 293 8.71 2.45 -15.30
C GLN A 293 7.22 2.41 -14.95
N VAL A 294 6.57 1.26 -15.12
CA VAL A 294 5.14 1.07 -14.88
C VAL A 294 4.95 0.03 -13.79
N ALA A 295 4.18 0.36 -12.76
CA ALA A 295 3.84 -0.53 -11.68
C ALA A 295 2.36 -0.47 -11.31
N GLN A 296 1.86 -1.55 -10.74
CA GLN A 296 0.61 -1.55 -10.01
C GLN A 296 0.83 -1.15 -8.55
N ILE A 297 -0.23 -0.75 -7.88
CA ILE A 297 -0.16 -0.32 -6.48
C ILE A 297 -0.54 -1.49 -5.56
N ILE A 298 0.23 -1.73 -4.50
CA ILE A 298 -0.13 -2.73 -3.48
C ILE A 298 -1.32 -2.28 -2.64
N THR A 299 -2.10 -3.25 -2.20
CA THR A 299 -3.09 -3.07 -1.14
C THR A 299 -2.77 -4.01 0.02
N TYR A 300 -2.89 -3.51 1.24
CA TYR A 300 -2.72 -4.33 2.44
C TYR A 300 -4.10 -4.70 2.98
N GLY A 301 -4.45 -5.98 2.88
CA GLY A 301 -5.66 -6.53 3.48
C GLY A 301 -5.43 -6.71 4.98
N THR A 302 -6.16 -5.96 5.81
CA THR A 302 -6.09 -6.08 7.27
C THR A 302 -7.21 -6.97 7.82
N MET A 303 -6.98 -7.58 8.98
CA MET A 303 -8.01 -8.35 9.67
C MET A 303 -9.05 -7.42 10.30
N ALA A 304 -10.17 -7.22 9.60
CA ALA A 304 -11.34 -6.53 10.15
C ALA A 304 -12.02 -7.36 11.26
N ALA A 305 -12.82 -6.71 12.11
CA ALA A 305 -13.45 -7.30 13.30
C ALA A 305 -14.07 -8.70 13.11
N LYS A 306 -14.87 -8.91 12.06
CA LYS A 306 -15.50 -10.21 11.79
C LYS A 306 -14.50 -11.25 11.28
N MET A 307 -13.49 -10.82 10.52
CA MET A 307 -12.45 -11.71 9.98
C MET A 307 -11.49 -12.15 11.07
N SER A 308 -11.05 -11.25 11.96
CA SER A 308 -10.17 -11.60 13.07
C SER A 308 -10.82 -12.66 13.97
N ILE A 309 -12.12 -12.54 14.31
CA ILE A 309 -12.85 -13.58 15.04
C ILE A 309 -12.78 -14.92 14.32
N LYS A 310 -13.04 -14.94 13.00
CA LYS A 310 -13.07 -16.19 12.23
C LYS A 310 -11.70 -16.85 12.12
N ASP A 311 -10.65 -16.07 11.88
CA ASP A 311 -9.29 -16.59 11.74
C ASP A 311 -8.74 -17.13 13.06
N VAL A 312 -8.99 -16.41 14.15
CA VAL A 312 -8.62 -16.85 15.50
C VAL A 312 -9.43 -18.07 15.91
N ALA A 313 -10.74 -18.07 15.68
CA ALA A 313 -11.61 -19.22 15.95
C ALA A 313 -11.13 -20.49 15.24
N ARG A 314 -10.80 -20.39 13.94
CA ARG A 314 -10.22 -21.50 13.18
C ARG A 314 -8.92 -22.01 13.81
N THR A 315 -8.06 -21.09 14.21
CA THR A 315 -6.73 -21.39 14.77
C THR A 315 -6.83 -22.06 16.15
N LEU A 316 -7.79 -21.64 16.97
CA LEU A 316 -8.08 -22.20 18.29
C LEU A 316 -9.03 -23.41 18.28
N ASP A 317 -9.39 -23.89 17.08
CA ASP A 317 -10.28 -25.04 16.86
C ASP A 317 -11.70 -24.86 17.43
N LEU A 318 -12.20 -23.62 17.46
CA LEU A 318 -13.60 -23.33 17.76
C LEU A 318 -14.47 -23.79 16.58
N PRO A 319 -15.56 -24.55 16.81
CA PRO A 319 -16.44 -25.03 15.75
C PRO A 319 -16.96 -23.90 14.85
N LEU A 320 -17.03 -24.17 13.54
CA LEU A 320 -17.50 -23.20 12.53
C LEU A 320 -18.88 -22.58 12.85
N PRO A 321 -19.88 -23.32 13.39
CA PRO A 321 -21.16 -22.72 13.80
C PRO A 321 -21.00 -21.67 14.90
N GLU A 322 -20.16 -21.93 15.90
CA GLU A 322 -19.90 -21.02 17.04
C GLU A 322 -19.11 -19.80 16.57
N SER A 323 -18.07 -19.99 15.75
CA SER A 323 -17.32 -18.91 15.10
C SER A 323 -18.23 -17.97 14.30
N ASN A 324 -19.16 -18.53 13.51
CA ASN A 324 -20.11 -17.73 12.75
C ASN A 324 -21.14 -17.03 13.65
N ALA A 325 -21.53 -17.63 14.78
CA ALA A 325 -22.41 -16.99 15.75
C ALA A 325 -21.72 -15.77 16.37
N LEU A 326 -20.46 -15.89 16.82
CA LEU A 326 -19.67 -14.78 17.35
C LEU A 326 -19.51 -13.65 16.32
N ALA A 327 -19.13 -13.98 15.08
CA ALA A 327 -18.94 -12.98 14.03
C ALA A 327 -20.24 -12.25 13.65
N LYS A 328 -21.40 -12.90 13.77
CA LYS A 328 -22.72 -12.27 13.53
C LYS A 328 -23.13 -11.29 14.63
N MET A 329 -22.58 -11.43 15.84
CA MET A 329 -22.85 -10.50 16.95
C MET A 329 -22.21 -9.12 16.74
N ILE A 330 -21.25 -9.00 15.81
CA ILE A 330 -20.62 -7.73 15.45
C ILE A 330 -21.55 -6.94 14.51
N PRO A 331 -21.93 -5.69 14.86
CA PRO A 331 -22.75 -4.84 14.00
C PRO A 331 -22.09 -4.58 12.64
N GLU A 332 -22.90 -4.47 11.59
CA GLU A 332 -22.41 -4.19 10.22
C GLU A 332 -22.35 -2.68 9.98
N ARG A 333 -21.20 -2.08 10.27
CA ARG A 333 -20.92 -0.67 10.00
C ARG A 333 -19.51 -0.52 9.43
N LEU A 334 -19.34 0.43 8.51
CA LEU A 334 -18.03 0.77 7.97
C LEU A 334 -17.13 1.29 9.11
N GLY A 335 -15.93 0.72 9.24
CA GLY A 335 -14.94 1.14 10.25
C GLY A 335 -15.24 0.71 11.70
N ILE A 336 -16.17 -0.22 11.92
CA ILE A 336 -16.39 -0.79 13.26
C ILE A 336 -15.17 -1.62 13.70
N THR A 337 -14.79 -1.48 14.97
CA THR A 337 -13.66 -2.19 15.57
C THR A 337 -14.10 -3.03 16.76
N LEU A 338 -13.48 -4.18 16.98
CA LEU A 338 -13.73 -5.04 18.15
C LEU A 338 -13.48 -4.30 19.44
N LYS A 339 -12.38 -3.53 19.52
CA LYS A 339 -12.07 -2.72 20.72
C LYS A 339 -13.23 -1.80 21.11
N ARG A 340 -13.88 -1.16 20.13
CA ARG A 340 -15.07 -0.33 20.41
C ARG A 340 -16.28 -1.17 20.81
N VAL A 341 -16.56 -2.25 20.08
CA VAL A 341 -17.68 -3.15 20.40
C VAL A 341 -17.56 -3.70 21.83
N LEU A 342 -16.35 -4.03 22.28
CA LEU A 342 -16.09 -4.63 23.58
C LEU A 342 -15.99 -3.62 24.73
N HIS A 343 -15.45 -2.42 24.49
CA HIS A 343 -15.12 -1.47 25.57
C HIS A 343 -15.87 -0.12 25.54
N ALA A 344 -16.46 0.30 24.42
CA ALA A 344 -17.12 1.61 24.35
C ALA A 344 -18.41 1.65 25.21
N PRO A 345 -18.87 2.82 25.66
CA PRO A 345 -20.20 2.94 26.28
C PRO A 345 -21.30 2.45 25.32
N LEU A 346 -22.33 1.75 25.83
CA LEU A 346 -23.39 1.21 24.97
C LEU A 346 -24.38 2.30 24.57
N THR A 347 -24.78 3.13 25.54
CA THR A 347 -25.78 4.18 25.37
C THR A 347 -25.19 5.56 25.62
N THR A 348 -25.85 6.58 25.07
CA THR A 348 -25.55 8.01 25.32
C THR A 348 -25.56 8.40 26.80
N LYS A 349 -26.26 7.63 27.65
CA LYS A 349 -26.31 7.82 29.11
C LYS A 349 -25.08 7.28 29.84
N GLU A 350 -24.36 6.33 29.24
CA GLU A 350 -23.19 5.69 29.83
C GLU A 350 -21.88 6.43 29.52
N GLY A 351 -21.85 7.23 28.45
CA GLY A 351 -20.70 8.06 28.10
C GLY A 351 -20.75 8.61 26.68
N GLU A 352 -19.90 9.59 26.40
CA GLU A 352 -19.74 10.18 25.05
C GLU A 352 -19.19 9.17 24.04
N LYS A 353 -19.55 9.32 22.75
CA LYS A 353 -19.11 8.42 21.66
C LYS A 353 -19.53 6.97 21.89
N SER A 354 -20.72 6.79 22.46
CA SER A 354 -21.34 5.48 22.65
C SER A 354 -21.62 4.78 21.31
N LEU A 355 -21.83 3.47 21.35
CA LEU A 355 -22.21 2.69 20.17
C LEU A 355 -23.56 3.15 19.57
N GLU A 356 -24.49 3.59 20.42
CA GLU A 356 -25.75 4.20 20.01
C GLU A 356 -25.52 5.48 19.19
N GLU A 357 -24.67 6.39 19.68
CA GLU A 357 -24.46 7.71 19.08
C GLU A 357 -23.57 7.67 17.84
N LYS A 358 -22.42 6.99 17.92
CA LYS A 358 -21.39 7.06 16.88
C LYS A 358 -21.57 6.00 15.80
N GLU A 359 -21.97 4.78 16.17
CA GLU A 359 -22.17 3.66 15.25
C GLU A 359 -23.63 3.47 14.85
N GLY A 360 -24.57 4.21 15.47
CA GLY A 360 -25.99 4.11 15.19
C GLY A 360 -26.53 2.72 15.52
N CYS A 361 -26.05 2.11 16.61
CA CYS A 361 -26.48 0.77 17.02
C CYS A 361 -27.89 0.82 17.62
N GLY A 362 -28.79 -0.03 17.10
CA GLY A 362 -30.15 -0.16 17.62
C GLY A 362 -30.22 -0.99 18.91
N ALA A 363 -31.37 -0.98 19.59
CA ALA A 363 -31.56 -1.68 20.87
C ALA A 363 -31.26 -3.20 20.81
N GLU A 364 -31.62 -3.87 19.71
CA GLU A 364 -31.35 -5.31 19.51
C GLU A 364 -29.85 -5.60 19.29
N GLU A 365 -29.15 -4.73 18.55
CA GLU A 365 -27.71 -4.82 18.35
C GLU A 365 -26.98 -4.60 19.68
N LEU A 366 -27.39 -3.62 20.48
CA LEU A 366 -26.82 -3.36 21.80
C LEU A 366 -26.99 -4.55 22.75
N GLU A 367 -28.13 -5.22 22.73
CA GLU A 367 -28.35 -6.42 23.55
C GLU A 367 -27.46 -7.59 23.10
N THR A 368 -27.22 -7.70 21.80
CA THR A 368 -26.29 -8.68 21.23
C THR A 368 -24.84 -8.37 21.63
N VAL A 369 -24.45 -7.10 21.62
CA VAL A 369 -23.13 -6.65 22.09
C VAL A 369 -22.94 -6.91 23.59
N LYS A 370 -23.97 -6.74 24.42
CA LYS A 370 -23.90 -7.11 25.85
C LYS A 370 -23.58 -8.59 26.04
N LYS A 371 -24.27 -9.47 25.31
CA LYS A 371 -23.99 -10.92 25.35
C LYS A 371 -22.56 -11.22 24.92
N LEU A 372 -22.08 -10.55 23.87
CA LEU A 372 -20.70 -10.68 23.41
C LEU A 372 -19.69 -10.26 24.49
N ARG A 373 -19.95 -9.17 25.22
CA ARG A 373 -19.09 -8.71 26.33
C ARG A 373 -19.07 -9.69 27.50
N GLU A 374 -20.19 -10.36 27.78
CA GLU A 374 -20.22 -11.41 28.80
C GLU A 374 -19.41 -12.64 28.38
N LEU A 375 -19.49 -13.05 27.12
CA LEU A 375 -18.62 -14.11 26.56
C LEU A 375 -17.13 -13.71 26.62
N TYR A 376 -16.81 -12.46 26.27
CA TYR A 376 -15.44 -11.94 26.32
C TYR A 376 -14.81 -12.01 27.72
N LYS A 377 -15.60 -11.77 28.78
CA LYS A 377 -15.13 -11.87 30.18
C LYS A 377 -15.04 -13.32 30.67
N GLY A 378 -15.71 -14.25 29.99
CA GLY A 378 -15.72 -15.66 30.35
C GLY A 378 -14.36 -16.33 30.16
N ASN A 379 -14.10 -17.35 30.97
CA ASN A 379 -12.99 -18.29 30.79
C ASN A 379 -13.44 -19.45 29.89
N THR A 380 -14.01 -19.13 28.74
CA THR A 380 -14.43 -20.09 27.71
C THR A 380 -13.58 -19.91 26.45
N LEU A 381 -13.62 -20.91 25.56
CA LEU A 381 -12.95 -20.84 24.27
C LEU A 381 -13.43 -19.63 23.45
N ASP A 382 -14.72 -19.29 23.52
CA ASP A 382 -15.26 -18.06 22.92
C ASP A 382 -14.58 -16.79 23.46
N GLY A 383 -14.40 -16.72 24.79
CA GLY A 383 -13.71 -15.60 25.44
C GLY A 383 -12.25 -15.50 25.00
N ASP A 384 -11.55 -16.63 24.91
CA ASP A 384 -10.16 -16.69 24.40
C ASP A 384 -10.07 -16.21 22.95
N VAL A 385 -11.01 -16.65 22.09
CA VAL A 385 -11.11 -16.21 20.70
C VAL A 385 -11.32 -14.70 20.63
N LEU A 386 -12.23 -14.14 21.42
CA LEU A 386 -12.52 -12.70 21.37
C LEU A 386 -11.35 -11.86 21.88
N ARG A 387 -10.66 -12.27 22.95
CA ARG A 387 -9.47 -11.59 23.47
C ARG A 387 -8.32 -11.59 22.47
N ALA A 388 -8.05 -12.74 21.85
CA ALA A 388 -7.01 -12.84 20.82
C ALA A 388 -7.41 -12.10 19.53
N ALA A 389 -8.68 -12.14 19.12
CA ALA A 389 -9.17 -11.40 17.96
C ALA A 389 -9.12 -9.88 18.15
N GLU A 390 -9.37 -9.39 19.36
CA GLU A 390 -9.19 -7.97 19.70
C GLU A 390 -7.73 -7.53 19.55
N ARG A 391 -6.78 -8.36 20.01
CA ARG A 391 -5.34 -8.08 19.90
C ARG A 391 -4.83 -8.13 18.46
N LEU A 392 -5.37 -9.02 17.65
CA LEU A 392 -4.94 -9.23 16.27
C LEU A 392 -5.68 -8.35 15.25
N GLU A 393 -6.79 -7.73 15.62
CA GLU A 393 -7.53 -6.80 14.76
C GLU A 393 -6.61 -5.71 14.19
N GLY A 394 -6.74 -5.46 12.89
CA GLY A 394 -5.93 -4.47 12.18
C GLY A 394 -4.56 -4.96 11.70
N SER A 395 -4.10 -6.13 12.14
CA SER A 395 -2.87 -6.73 11.59
C SER A 395 -3.03 -7.02 10.09
N VAL A 396 -1.96 -6.81 9.33
CA VAL A 396 -1.91 -7.13 7.90
C VAL A 396 -1.97 -8.65 7.73
N ARG A 397 -2.95 -9.11 6.95
CA ARG A 397 -3.18 -10.53 6.66
C ARG A 397 -2.57 -10.95 5.33
N ASN A 398 -2.70 -10.11 4.32
CA ASN A 398 -2.27 -10.42 2.98
C ASN A 398 -2.03 -9.14 2.18
N THR A 399 -1.27 -9.28 1.11
CA THR A 399 -1.10 -8.25 0.09
C THR A 399 -2.04 -8.54 -1.08
N GLY A 400 -2.58 -7.50 -1.68
CA GLY A 400 -3.34 -7.54 -2.93
C GLY A 400 -2.83 -6.48 -3.90
N ILE A 401 -3.49 -6.41 -5.04
CA ILE A 401 -3.20 -5.42 -6.09
C ILE A 401 -4.38 -4.46 -6.18
N HIS A 402 -4.11 -3.16 -6.25
CA HIS A 402 -5.14 -2.15 -6.41
C HIS A 402 -5.87 -2.33 -7.74
N ALA A 403 -7.20 -2.28 -7.72
CA ALA A 403 -8.01 -2.65 -8.88
C ALA A 403 -7.84 -1.71 -10.09
N ALA A 404 -7.49 -0.44 -9.86
CA ALA A 404 -7.43 0.60 -10.89
C ALA A 404 -6.07 1.31 -10.96
N GLY A 405 -5.25 1.21 -9.92
CA GLY A 405 -4.17 2.16 -9.69
C GLY A 405 -2.89 1.72 -10.38
N ILE A 406 -2.42 2.54 -11.31
CA ILE A 406 -1.18 2.36 -12.04
C ILE A 406 -0.26 3.54 -11.75
N ILE A 407 1.02 3.23 -11.52
CA ILE A 407 2.09 4.21 -11.41
C ILE A 407 2.83 4.26 -12.75
N ILE A 408 3.09 5.47 -13.21
CA ILE A 408 4.04 5.74 -14.30
C ILE A 408 5.12 6.65 -13.74
N ALA A 409 6.38 6.20 -13.83
CA ALA A 409 7.55 6.93 -13.36
C ALA A 409 8.41 7.45 -14.53
N PRO A 410 9.15 8.56 -14.36
CA PRO A 410 10.06 9.07 -15.40
C PRO A 410 11.30 8.20 -15.63
N GLN A 411 11.64 7.32 -14.69
CA GLN A 411 12.78 6.40 -14.76
C GLN A 411 12.45 5.09 -14.05
N ASP A 412 13.42 4.17 -13.98
CA ASP A 412 13.25 2.87 -13.33
C ASP A 412 12.74 3.01 -11.89
N LEU A 413 11.61 2.37 -11.59
CA LEU A 413 10.93 2.45 -10.30
C LEU A 413 11.81 2.00 -9.13
N THR A 414 12.70 1.02 -9.36
CA THR A 414 13.59 0.48 -8.32
C THR A 414 14.56 1.53 -7.76
N THR A 415 14.82 2.61 -8.52
CA THR A 415 15.66 3.74 -8.10
C THR A 415 14.87 4.79 -7.31
N LEU A 416 13.54 4.76 -7.38
CA LEU A 416 12.66 5.76 -6.81
C LEU A 416 12.00 5.29 -5.52
N ILE A 417 11.42 4.09 -5.56
CA ILE A 417 10.60 3.47 -4.51
C ILE A 417 10.80 1.96 -4.45
N PRO A 418 10.60 1.32 -3.28
CA PRO A 418 10.61 -0.14 -3.18
C PRO A 418 9.45 -0.75 -3.97
N VAL A 419 9.77 -1.81 -4.72
CA VAL A 419 8.82 -2.61 -5.52
C VAL A 419 8.97 -4.09 -5.20
N CYS A 420 7.95 -4.88 -5.51
CA CYS A 420 7.96 -6.34 -5.39
C CYS A 420 7.22 -6.98 -6.58
N THR A 421 7.39 -8.29 -6.73
CA THR A 421 6.63 -9.09 -7.71
C THR A 421 5.36 -9.63 -7.06
N ALA A 422 4.29 -9.80 -7.84
CA ALA A 422 3.08 -10.50 -7.40
C ALA A 422 2.80 -11.72 -8.29
N LYS A 423 2.17 -12.76 -7.73
CA LYS A 423 1.85 -13.99 -8.49
C LYS A 423 0.85 -13.73 -9.63
N ASP A 424 -0.04 -12.77 -9.43
CA ASP A 424 -1.15 -12.48 -10.33
C ASP A 424 -0.84 -11.31 -11.29
N SER A 425 0.42 -10.87 -11.38
CA SER A 425 0.83 -9.76 -12.24
C SER A 425 2.26 -9.91 -12.76
N ASP A 426 2.41 -9.65 -14.06
CA ASP A 426 3.73 -9.56 -14.69
C ASP A 426 4.41 -8.22 -14.45
N LEU A 427 3.71 -7.23 -13.89
CA LEU A 427 4.23 -5.89 -13.60
C LEU A 427 4.81 -5.81 -12.19
N TRP A 428 5.68 -4.82 -11.98
CA TRP A 428 6.09 -4.44 -10.64
C TRP A 428 4.88 -3.99 -9.82
N VAL A 429 4.91 -4.30 -8.53
CA VAL A 429 3.94 -3.81 -7.55
C VAL A 429 4.68 -2.93 -6.55
N THR A 430 4.20 -1.71 -6.29
CA THR A 430 4.81 -0.82 -5.29
C THR A 430 4.73 -1.45 -3.90
N GLN A 431 5.71 -1.23 -3.01
CA GLN A 431 5.54 -1.66 -1.61
C GLN A 431 4.85 -0.59 -0.72
N ILE A 432 4.60 0.58 -1.30
CA ILE A 432 3.90 1.70 -0.67
C ILE A 432 2.45 1.72 -1.19
N GLU A 433 1.48 1.82 -0.29
CA GLU A 433 0.05 1.80 -0.64
C GLU A 433 -0.41 3.13 -1.26
N GLY A 434 -1.53 3.08 -1.99
CA GLY A 434 -2.03 4.20 -2.79
C GLY A 434 -2.39 5.46 -2.02
N SER A 435 -2.64 5.38 -0.71
CA SER A 435 -2.99 6.54 0.14
C SER A 435 -1.82 7.50 0.35
N ILE A 436 -0.58 6.98 0.28
CA ILE A 436 0.66 7.70 0.58
C ILE A 436 1.70 7.60 -0.56
N ILE A 437 1.38 6.89 -1.65
CA ILE A 437 2.30 6.70 -2.77
C ILE A 437 2.69 8.02 -3.45
N GLU A 438 1.78 8.98 -3.49
CA GLU A 438 2.01 10.31 -4.10
C GLU A 438 3.03 11.13 -3.30
N ASP A 439 3.10 10.94 -1.98
CA ASP A 439 4.12 11.56 -1.12
C ASP A 439 5.53 11.07 -1.49
N ALA A 440 5.65 9.87 -2.07
CA ALA A 440 6.92 9.35 -2.58
C ALA A 440 7.33 9.96 -3.94
N GLY A 441 6.56 10.92 -4.46
CA GLY A 441 6.86 11.68 -5.67
C GLY A 441 6.50 10.97 -6.98
N VAL A 442 5.78 9.85 -6.95
CA VAL A 442 5.31 9.16 -8.16
C VAL A 442 3.84 9.45 -8.43
N ILE A 443 3.45 9.42 -9.70
CA ILE A 443 2.08 9.78 -10.09
C ILE A 443 1.23 8.54 -10.18
N LYS A 444 0.13 8.56 -9.43
CA LYS A 444 -0.95 7.60 -9.52
C LYS A 444 -1.92 8.00 -10.64
N MET A 445 -2.28 7.02 -11.45
CA MET A 445 -3.32 7.14 -12.46
C MET A 445 -4.31 5.99 -12.25
N ASP A 446 -5.59 6.32 -12.11
CA ASP A 446 -6.65 5.33 -11.95
C ASP A 446 -7.25 4.96 -13.31
N PHE A 447 -7.01 3.71 -13.70
CA PHE A 447 -7.57 3.02 -14.86
C PHE A 447 -8.78 2.21 -14.37
N LEU A 448 -9.94 2.84 -14.27
CA LEU A 448 -11.13 2.17 -13.76
C LEU A 448 -11.85 1.37 -14.85
N GLY A 449 -12.18 0.12 -14.57
CA GLY A 449 -13.03 -0.71 -15.43
C GLY A 449 -14.50 -0.50 -15.09
N LEU A 450 -15.30 0.06 -16.00
CA LEU A 450 -16.73 0.25 -15.82
C LEU A 450 -17.54 -0.72 -16.66
N LYS A 451 -18.28 -1.62 -15.99
CA LYS A 451 -19.24 -2.53 -16.63
C LYS A 451 -20.29 -1.81 -17.46
N THR A 452 -20.68 -0.60 -17.07
CA THR A 452 -21.64 0.22 -17.82
C THR A 452 -21.15 0.52 -19.24
N LEU A 453 -19.86 0.81 -19.42
CA LEU A 453 -19.28 1.06 -20.74
C LEU A 453 -19.28 -0.21 -21.59
N THR A 454 -18.95 -1.36 -20.98
CA THR A 454 -19.05 -2.67 -21.63
C THR A 454 -20.48 -2.97 -22.09
N ILE A 455 -21.49 -2.68 -21.26
CA ILE A 455 -22.91 -2.87 -21.62
C ILE A 455 -23.30 -1.99 -22.81
N ILE A 456 -22.91 -0.71 -22.80
CA ILE A 456 -23.19 0.22 -23.91
C ILE A 456 -22.53 -0.26 -25.20
N LYS A 457 -21.27 -0.69 -25.13
CA LYS A 457 -20.53 -1.26 -26.27
C LYS A 457 -21.26 -2.46 -26.86
N ASN A 458 -21.60 -3.44 -26.03
CA ASN A 458 -22.31 -4.64 -26.46
C ASN A 458 -23.68 -4.30 -27.08
N ALA A 459 -24.41 -3.34 -26.50
CA ALA A 459 -25.68 -2.89 -27.07
C ALA A 459 -25.51 -2.29 -28.46
N LEU A 460 -24.50 -1.44 -28.67
CA LEU A 460 -24.22 -0.83 -29.97
C LEU A 460 -23.76 -1.87 -31.01
N ASP A 461 -22.98 -2.87 -30.60
CA ASP A 461 -22.54 -3.95 -31.47
C ASP A 461 -23.71 -4.84 -31.90
N MET A 462 -24.63 -5.15 -30.98
CA MET A 462 -25.87 -5.87 -31.30
C MET A 462 -26.80 -5.07 -32.23
N ILE A 463 -26.91 -3.75 -32.04
CA ILE A 463 -27.67 -2.88 -32.93
C ILE A 463 -27.06 -2.91 -34.34
N LYS A 464 -25.73 -2.75 -34.45
CA LYS A 464 -25.03 -2.84 -35.75
C LYS A 464 -25.23 -4.19 -36.43
N ALA A 465 -25.18 -5.29 -35.68
CA ALA A 465 -25.39 -6.63 -36.21
C ALA A 465 -26.85 -6.90 -36.67
N ASN A 466 -27.82 -6.18 -36.11
CA ASN A 466 -29.22 -6.27 -36.51
C ASN A 466 -29.59 -5.37 -37.70
N HIS A 467 -28.83 -4.30 -37.93
CA HIS A 467 -29.14 -3.28 -38.94
C HIS A 467 -28.14 -3.24 -40.12
N ASN A 468 -27.05 -4.00 -40.05
CA ASN A 468 -26.18 -4.36 -41.18
C ASN A 468 -26.42 -5.83 -41.55
#